data_AF-A0A923V644-F1
#
_entry.id   AF-A0A923V644-F1
#
_cell.length_a   1.000
_cell.length_b   1.000
_cell.length_c   1.000
_cell.angle_alpha   90.00
_cell.angle_beta   90.00
_cell.angle_gamma   90.00
#
_symmetry.space_group_name_H-M   'P 1'
#
loop_
_entity.id
_entity.type
_entity.pdbx_description
1 polymer ?
#
loop_
_entity_poly.entity_id
_entity_poly.type
_entity_poly.pdbx_seq_one_letter_code
_entity_poly.pdbx_strand_id
1 'polypeptide(L)'
;MLAANSLLGWEDGLQHDLPQDFADMLGWKEMARLTDIAYSRIKDKSRVLVRADNYGEAGAINYYSCFKNINAVTYNADYLNWFKLDKPITDAIFIFGSYDEDPQRKREKPFFKKITKIGEVKNLYAREKGASVFLLEGASEDVTNIIKAEIKERQHDH
;
A
#
# COMPACT_ATOMS: atom_id res chain seq x y z
N MET A 1 28.14 22.05 -17.37
CA MET A 1 27.62 22.57 -16.08
C MET A 1 27.22 21.37 -15.25
N LEU A 2 27.83 21.21 -14.08
CA LEU A 2 27.42 20.19 -13.11
C LEU A 2 26.04 20.59 -12.57
N ALA A 3 25.01 19.80 -12.85
CA ALA A 3 23.73 19.92 -12.16
C ALA A 3 23.97 19.45 -10.72
N ALA A 4 24.32 20.38 -9.84
CA ALA A 4 24.19 20.13 -8.42
C ALA A 4 22.69 19.99 -8.15
N ASN A 5 22.20 18.76 -8.00
CA ASN A 5 20.89 18.54 -7.40
C ASN A 5 20.89 19.32 -6.09
N SER A 6 20.10 20.39 -6.02
CA SER A 6 19.90 21.07 -4.75
C SER A 6 19.35 20.04 -3.77
N LEU A 7 19.64 20.18 -2.48
CA LEU A 7 19.09 19.32 -1.42
C LEU A 7 17.55 19.24 -1.45
N LEU A 8 16.88 20.08 -2.23
CA LEU A 8 15.43 20.23 -2.35
C LEU A 8 14.88 19.74 -3.70
N GLY A 9 15.74 19.29 -4.62
CA GLY A 9 15.32 18.69 -5.88
C GLY A 9 14.92 17.23 -5.68
N TRP A 10 13.68 16.90 -6.00
CA TRP A 10 13.18 15.52 -5.96
C TRP A 10 13.39 14.83 -7.32
N GLU A 11 13.19 13.52 -7.35
CA GLU A 11 13.30 12.67 -8.55
C GLU A 11 12.25 13.01 -9.62
N ASP A 12 11.18 13.71 -9.24
CA ASP A 12 10.19 14.28 -10.15
C ASP A 12 10.71 15.50 -10.95
N GLY A 13 11.93 15.96 -10.63
CA GLY A 13 12.57 17.11 -11.25
C GLY A 13 12.09 18.47 -10.71
N LEU A 14 11.26 18.47 -9.66
CA LEU A 14 10.71 19.68 -9.04
C LEU A 14 11.49 20.08 -7.78
N GLN A 15 11.35 21.35 -7.38
CA GLN A 15 11.85 21.85 -6.09
C GLN A 15 10.76 21.76 -5.03
N HIS A 16 11.13 21.30 -3.83
CA HIS A 16 10.22 21.11 -2.71
C HIS A 16 10.72 21.78 -1.43
N ASP A 17 9.85 21.89 -0.43
CA ASP A 17 10.17 22.55 0.84
C ASP A 17 11.12 21.74 1.74
N LEU A 18 11.27 20.43 1.46
CA LEU A 18 12.13 19.51 2.20
C LEU A 18 12.83 18.54 1.25
N PRO A 19 14.02 18.02 1.62
CA PRO A 19 14.65 16.95 0.86
C PRO A 19 13.77 15.69 0.82
N GLN A 20 13.81 14.98 -0.30
CA GLN A 20 12.95 13.83 -0.56
C GLN A 20 13.08 12.75 0.52
N ASP A 21 14.31 12.40 0.91
CA ASP A 21 14.57 11.38 1.94
C ASP A 21 13.87 11.69 3.26
N PHE A 22 13.78 12.97 3.63
CA PHE A 22 13.05 13.38 4.84
C PHE A 22 11.54 13.30 4.61
N ALA A 23 11.05 13.81 3.48
CA ALA A 23 9.64 13.83 3.16
C ALA A 23 9.03 12.42 3.01
N ASP A 24 9.80 11.45 2.52
CA ASP A 24 9.38 10.05 2.38
C ASP A 24 8.97 9.48 3.74
N MET A 25 9.78 9.69 4.79
CA MET A 25 9.57 9.06 6.10
C MET A 25 8.48 9.70 6.96
N LEU A 26 8.07 10.94 6.66
CA LEU A 26 7.19 11.73 7.51
C LEU A 26 5.74 11.21 7.59
N GLY A 27 5.30 10.40 6.61
CA GLY A 27 3.97 9.79 6.58
C GLY A 27 3.92 8.34 7.09
N TRP A 28 5.06 7.67 7.21
CA TRP A 28 5.13 6.21 7.38
C TRP A 28 4.47 5.70 8.67
N LYS A 29 4.70 6.37 9.81
CA LYS A 29 4.05 5.99 11.08
C LYS A 29 2.54 6.17 11.05
N GLU A 30 2.07 7.24 10.41
CA GLU A 30 0.63 7.49 10.28
C GLU A 30 -0.03 6.42 9.40
N MET A 31 0.59 6.12 8.25
CA MET A 31 0.15 5.06 7.35
C MET A 31 0.09 3.70 8.06
N ALA A 32 1.16 3.31 8.75
CA ALA A 32 1.19 2.06 9.52
C ALA A 32 0.08 2.01 10.59
N ARG A 33 -0.18 3.11 11.29
CA ARG A 33 -1.26 3.19 12.28
C ARG A 33 -2.65 3.04 11.65
N LEU A 34 -2.88 3.61 10.46
CA LEU A 34 -4.14 3.42 9.73
C LEU A 34 -4.30 1.96 9.30
N THR A 35 -3.22 1.33 8.83
CA THR A 35 -3.20 -0.10 8.51
C THR A 35 -3.47 -0.95 9.75
N ASP A 36 -2.88 -0.64 10.90
CA ASP A 36 -3.14 -1.33 12.17
C ASP A 36 -4.61 -1.23 12.58
N ILE A 37 -5.26 -0.07 12.36
CA ILE A 37 -6.70 0.09 12.60
C ILE A 37 -7.51 -0.85 11.71
N ALA A 38 -7.21 -0.94 10.40
CA ALA A 38 -7.86 -1.93 9.53
C ALA A 38 -7.61 -3.36 10.01
N TYR A 39 -6.35 -3.70 10.26
CA TYR A 39 -5.92 -5.06 10.60
C TYR A 39 -6.50 -5.54 11.93
N SER A 40 -6.71 -4.64 12.89
CA SER A 40 -7.37 -4.95 14.16
C SER A 40 -8.85 -5.38 14.01
N ARG A 41 -9.52 -4.94 12.93
CA ARG A 41 -10.92 -5.29 12.64
C ARG A 41 -11.07 -6.66 12.00
N ILE A 42 -9.98 -7.22 11.47
CA ILE A 42 -9.99 -8.51 10.76
C ILE A 42 -9.90 -9.66 11.76
N LYS A 43 -10.88 -10.57 11.66
CA LYS A 43 -10.99 -11.76 12.49
C LYS A 43 -9.98 -12.84 12.09
N ASP A 44 -9.99 -13.23 10.81
CA ASP A 44 -9.09 -14.26 10.28
C ASP A 44 -7.88 -13.64 9.57
N LYS A 45 -6.82 -13.40 10.34
CA LYS A 45 -5.55 -12.88 9.84
C LYS A 45 -4.77 -13.86 8.98
N SER A 46 -5.19 -15.12 8.88
CA SER A 46 -4.55 -16.10 7.99
C SER A 46 -5.06 -16.03 6.55
N ARG A 47 -6.10 -15.22 6.30
CA ARG A 47 -6.77 -15.05 5.00
C ARG A 47 -6.87 -13.59 4.57
N VAL A 48 -6.04 -12.72 5.14
CA VAL A 48 -5.94 -11.31 4.77
C VAL A 48 -4.75 -11.06 3.85
N LEU A 49 -4.98 -10.27 2.81
CA LEU A 49 -3.92 -9.67 2.01
C LEU A 49 -3.70 -8.21 2.42
N VAL A 50 -2.48 -7.84 2.81
CA VAL A 50 -2.09 -6.43 2.99
C VAL A 50 -1.20 -6.02 1.82
N ARG A 51 -1.70 -5.18 0.92
CA ARG A 51 -1.00 -4.80 -0.32
C ARG A 51 -0.87 -3.28 -0.42
N ALA A 52 0.35 -2.80 -0.63
CA ALA A 52 0.65 -1.42 -0.95
C ALA A 52 1.00 -1.23 -2.44
N ASP A 53 0.92 0.00 -2.92
CA ASP A 53 1.22 0.33 -4.32
C ASP A 53 2.73 0.42 -4.57
N ASN A 54 3.52 0.76 -3.56
CA ASN A 54 4.98 0.84 -3.71
C ASN A 54 5.78 0.21 -2.56
N TYR A 55 7.09 0.10 -2.78
CA TYR A 55 8.04 -0.52 -1.84
C TYR A 55 8.19 0.28 -0.53
N GLY A 56 8.17 1.61 -0.62
CA GLY A 56 8.28 2.50 0.55
C GLY A 56 7.09 2.34 1.49
N GLU A 57 5.87 2.27 0.95
CA GLU A 57 4.65 2.02 1.72
C GLU A 57 4.64 0.64 2.38
N ALA A 58 4.98 -0.42 1.62
CA ALA A 58 5.05 -1.78 2.15
C ALA A 58 6.11 -1.89 3.27
N GLY A 59 7.28 -1.28 3.05
CA GLY A 59 8.37 -1.20 4.02
C GLY A 59 7.96 -0.44 5.28
N ALA A 60 7.31 0.72 5.12
CA ALA A 60 6.79 1.53 6.22
C ALA A 60 5.85 0.74 7.13
N ILE A 61 4.90 0.01 6.54
CA ILE A 61 3.95 -0.82 7.28
C ILE A 61 4.67 -1.94 8.03
N ASN A 62 5.52 -2.70 7.34
CA ASN A 62 6.26 -3.82 7.95
C ASN A 62 7.18 -3.36 9.08
N TYR A 63 7.75 -2.16 8.98
CA TYR A 63 8.64 -1.60 10.00
C TYR A 63 7.87 -1.05 11.22
N TYR A 64 6.86 -0.20 10.98
CA TYR A 64 6.20 0.56 12.05
C TYR A 64 4.96 -0.11 12.65
N SER A 65 4.36 -1.09 11.99
CA SER A 65 3.16 -1.76 12.51
C SER A 65 3.41 -2.36 13.89
N CYS A 66 2.39 -2.27 14.76
CA CYS A 66 2.38 -3.00 16.03
C CYS A 66 2.14 -4.52 15.83
N PHE A 67 1.60 -4.94 14.68
CA PHE A 67 1.41 -6.34 14.30
C PHE A 67 2.63 -6.87 13.55
N LYS A 68 3.53 -7.56 14.25
CA LYS A 68 4.80 -8.04 13.67
C LYS A 68 4.65 -9.10 12.57
N ASN A 69 3.46 -9.66 12.41
CA ASN A 69 3.10 -10.62 11.37
C ASN A 69 2.19 -10.03 10.27
N ILE A 70 2.07 -8.70 10.16
CA ILE A 70 1.16 -8.04 9.20
C ILE A 70 1.46 -8.36 7.74
N ASN A 71 2.75 -8.57 7.39
CA ASN A 71 3.22 -9.01 6.08
C ASN A 71 2.64 -8.19 4.91
N ALA A 72 2.85 -6.87 4.93
CA ALA A 72 2.51 -6.00 3.81
C ALA A 72 3.41 -6.31 2.61
N VAL A 73 2.81 -6.40 1.43
CA VAL A 73 3.48 -6.71 0.16
C VAL A 73 3.15 -5.68 -0.92
N THR A 74 3.88 -5.69 -2.02
CA THR A 74 3.63 -4.85 -3.20
C THR A 74 3.96 -5.65 -4.46
N TYR A 75 3.47 -5.21 -5.63
CA TYR A 75 3.82 -5.82 -6.91
C TYR A 75 5.20 -5.40 -7.43
N ASN A 76 5.95 -4.60 -6.67
CA ASN A 76 7.25 -4.11 -7.07
C ASN A 76 8.38 -5.10 -6.71
N ALA A 77 9.20 -5.44 -7.70
CA ALA A 77 10.45 -6.18 -7.53
C ALA A 77 10.28 -7.49 -6.71
N ASP A 78 11.19 -7.74 -5.76
CA ASP A 78 11.27 -9.00 -5.02
C ASP A 78 10.04 -9.30 -4.15
N TYR A 79 9.22 -8.29 -3.82
CA TYR A 79 7.99 -8.49 -3.04
C TYR A 79 6.98 -9.40 -3.75
N LEU A 80 7.04 -9.53 -5.08
CA LEU A 80 6.22 -10.49 -5.84
C LEU A 80 6.36 -11.92 -5.29
N ASN A 81 7.53 -12.26 -4.76
CA ASN A 81 7.83 -13.59 -4.23
C ASN A 81 7.37 -13.78 -2.77
N TRP A 82 6.82 -12.75 -2.12
CA TRP A 82 6.46 -12.76 -0.69
C TRP A 82 4.94 -12.79 -0.43
N PHE A 83 4.13 -12.85 -1.49
CA PHE A 83 2.68 -13.05 -1.38
C PHE A 83 2.37 -14.44 -0.81
N LYS A 84 1.51 -14.49 0.23
CA LYS A 84 1.03 -15.73 0.85
C LYS A 84 -0.40 -16.00 0.39
N LEU A 85 -0.55 -16.88 -0.61
CA LEU A 85 -1.82 -17.19 -1.28
C LEU A 85 -2.17 -18.68 -1.23
N ASP A 86 -1.72 -19.37 -0.17
CA ASP A 86 -2.01 -20.76 0.15
C ASP A 86 -3.48 -20.97 0.56
N LYS A 87 -4.12 -19.92 1.09
CA LYS A 87 -5.55 -19.89 1.41
C LYS A 87 -6.28 -18.85 0.57
N PRO A 88 -7.58 -19.02 0.31
CA PRO A 88 -8.36 -18.00 -0.38
C PRO A 88 -8.48 -16.75 0.49
N ILE A 89 -8.21 -15.59 -0.11
CA ILE A 89 -8.37 -14.26 0.49
C ILE A 89 -9.84 -14.08 0.89
N THR A 90 -10.09 -13.66 2.12
CA THR A 90 -11.43 -13.25 2.59
C THR A 90 -11.55 -11.75 2.77
N ASP A 91 -10.44 -11.11 3.16
CA ASP A 91 -10.37 -9.70 3.45
C ASP A 91 -9.05 -9.13 2.89
N ALA A 92 -9.03 -7.85 2.56
CA ALA A 92 -7.82 -7.19 2.11
C ALA A 92 -7.68 -5.80 2.74
N ILE A 93 -6.43 -5.39 2.95
CA ILE A 93 -6.07 -4.02 3.29
C ILE A 93 -5.25 -3.49 2.14
N PHE A 94 -5.81 -2.53 1.40
CA PHE A 94 -5.13 -1.91 0.28
C PHE A 94 -4.68 -0.50 0.66
N ILE A 95 -3.42 -0.23 0.36
CA ILE A 95 -2.79 1.08 0.51
C ILE A 95 -2.55 1.60 -0.88
N PHE A 96 -3.13 2.76 -1.16
CA PHE A 96 -2.99 3.45 -2.43
C PHE A 96 -2.22 4.74 -2.23
N GLY A 97 -1.27 5.02 -3.12
CA GLY A 97 -0.48 6.23 -3.09
C GLY A 97 -1.33 7.50 -3.27
N SER A 98 -0.71 8.66 -3.10
CA SER A 98 -1.39 9.97 -3.25
C SER A 98 -1.90 10.26 -4.67
N TYR A 99 -1.40 9.53 -5.66
CA TYR A 99 -1.74 9.60 -7.09
C TYR A 99 -2.89 8.67 -7.50
N ASP A 100 -3.60 8.08 -6.54
CA ASP A 100 -4.72 7.18 -6.79
C ASP A 100 -5.87 7.81 -7.61
N GLU A 101 -6.25 7.15 -8.71
CA GLU A 101 -7.30 7.64 -9.63
C GLU A 101 -8.69 7.02 -9.37
N ASP A 102 -8.83 6.03 -8.49
CA ASP A 102 -10.11 5.37 -8.18
C ASP A 102 -10.53 5.52 -6.71
N PRO A 103 -10.76 6.75 -6.19
CA PRO A 103 -11.11 6.95 -4.77
C PRO A 103 -12.42 6.26 -4.36
N GLN A 104 -13.25 5.86 -5.32
CA GLN A 104 -14.52 5.15 -5.10
C GLN A 104 -14.38 3.62 -5.17
N ARG A 105 -13.18 3.07 -5.41
CA ARG A 105 -12.88 1.64 -5.47
C ARG A 105 -13.79 0.90 -6.46
N LYS A 106 -14.08 1.51 -7.61
CA LYS A 106 -14.93 0.92 -8.66
C LYS A 106 -14.38 -0.41 -9.14
N ARG A 107 -13.06 -0.56 -9.20
CA ARG A 107 -12.38 -1.81 -9.58
C ARG A 107 -12.65 -2.93 -8.58
N GLU A 108 -12.58 -2.63 -7.28
CA GLU A 108 -12.72 -3.66 -6.23
C GLU A 108 -14.18 -3.92 -5.83
N LYS A 109 -15.08 -2.95 -5.98
CA LYS A 109 -16.51 -3.03 -5.60
C LYS A 109 -17.22 -4.32 -6.05
N PRO A 110 -17.04 -4.85 -7.28
CA PRO A 110 -17.72 -6.08 -7.70
C PRO A 110 -17.29 -7.33 -6.92
N PHE A 111 -16.11 -7.30 -6.29
CA PHE A 111 -15.47 -8.49 -5.71
C PHE A 111 -15.51 -8.52 -4.19
N PHE A 112 -15.92 -7.45 -3.53
CA PHE A 112 -15.98 -7.37 -2.07
C PHE A 112 -17.34 -6.93 -1.58
N LYS A 113 -17.85 -7.58 -0.53
CA LYS A 113 -19.14 -7.23 0.08
C LYS A 113 -19.15 -5.85 0.70
N LYS A 114 -18.01 -5.38 1.21
CA LYS A 114 -17.89 -4.08 1.87
C LYS A 114 -16.51 -3.49 1.67
N ILE A 115 -16.46 -2.19 1.43
CA ILE A 115 -15.22 -1.43 1.28
C ILE A 115 -15.32 -0.19 2.18
N THR A 116 -14.31 0.02 3.01
CA THR A 116 -14.26 1.10 3.99
C THR A 116 -12.94 1.84 3.88
N LYS A 117 -12.96 3.15 3.58
CA LYS A 117 -11.77 4.01 3.74
C LYS A 117 -11.51 4.19 5.23
N ILE A 118 -10.35 3.74 5.70
CA ILE A 118 -9.92 3.89 7.09
C ILE A 118 -9.39 5.29 7.34
N GLY A 119 -8.66 5.82 6.37
CA GLY A 119 -8.12 7.17 6.42
C GLY A 119 -7.11 7.40 5.30
N GLU A 120 -6.39 8.49 5.42
CA GLU A 120 -5.30 8.89 4.54
C GLU A 120 -4.22 9.60 5.36
N VAL A 121 -3.00 9.62 4.84
CA VAL A 121 -1.87 10.36 5.42
C VAL A 121 -2.14 11.85 5.31
N LYS A 122 -2.05 12.57 6.43
CA LYS A 122 -2.38 14.01 6.51
C LYS A 122 -1.17 14.91 6.73
N ASN A 123 -0.01 14.35 7.07
CA ASN A 123 1.19 15.14 7.30
C ASN A 123 1.51 16.00 6.07
N LEU A 124 1.50 17.32 6.26
CA LEU A 124 1.66 18.30 5.17
C LEU A 124 3.00 18.19 4.44
N TYR A 125 4.01 17.67 5.14
CA TYR A 125 5.38 17.55 4.68
C TYR A 125 5.73 16.14 4.19
N ALA A 126 4.77 15.20 4.25
CA ALA A 126 4.99 13.87 3.72
C ALA A 126 4.84 13.86 2.20
N ARG A 127 5.77 13.19 1.50
CA ARG A 127 5.61 12.91 0.06
C ARG A 127 4.32 12.15 -0.22
N GLU A 128 4.03 11.17 0.63
CA GLU A 128 2.84 10.33 0.55
C GLU A 128 1.58 10.98 1.16
N LYS A 129 1.54 12.31 1.31
CA LYS A 129 0.34 13.01 1.75
C LYS A 129 -0.83 12.69 0.81
N GLY A 130 -1.94 12.21 1.37
CA GLY A 130 -3.11 11.76 0.62
C GLY A 130 -3.10 10.26 0.31
N ALA A 131 -1.98 9.55 0.50
CA ALA A 131 -1.97 8.09 0.43
C ALA A 131 -2.99 7.52 1.41
N SER A 132 -3.80 6.57 0.95
CA SER A 132 -5.03 6.17 1.61
C SER A 132 -5.07 4.67 1.90
N VAL A 133 -5.67 4.33 3.04
CA VAL A 133 -5.79 2.94 3.51
C VAL A 133 -7.26 2.53 3.47
N PHE A 134 -7.55 1.44 2.76
CA PHE A 134 -8.87 0.85 2.65
C PHE A 134 -8.89 -0.55 3.27
N LEU A 135 -9.98 -0.86 3.96
CA LEU A 135 -10.34 -2.21 4.38
C LEU A 135 -11.44 -2.74 3.46
N LEU A 136 -11.19 -3.87 2.82
CA LEU A 136 -12.08 -4.57 1.91
C LEU A 136 -12.45 -5.91 2.56
N GLU A 137 -13.75 -6.14 2.76
CA GLU A 137 -14.26 -7.26 3.55
C GLU A 137 -15.17 -8.16 2.70
N GLY A 138 -15.04 -9.47 2.89
CA GLY A 138 -15.88 -10.47 2.24
C GLY A 138 -15.63 -10.58 0.73
N ALA A 139 -14.41 -10.94 0.36
CA ALA A 139 -13.99 -11.22 -1.01
C ALA A 139 -14.81 -12.35 -1.67
N SER A 140 -15.03 -12.24 -2.99
CA SER A 140 -15.51 -13.33 -3.83
C SER A 140 -14.42 -14.39 -4.04
N GLU A 141 -14.81 -15.56 -4.53
CA GLU A 141 -13.89 -16.66 -4.83
C GLU A 141 -12.85 -16.29 -5.91
N ASP A 142 -13.17 -15.32 -6.76
CA ASP A 142 -12.31 -14.87 -7.86
C ASP A 142 -11.10 -14.07 -7.40
N VAL A 143 -11.19 -13.35 -6.27
CA VAL A 143 -10.14 -12.40 -5.83
C VAL A 143 -8.77 -13.07 -5.75
N THR A 144 -8.69 -14.27 -5.20
CA THR A 144 -7.40 -14.96 -5.06
C THR A 144 -6.79 -15.29 -6.42
N ASN A 145 -7.62 -15.64 -7.41
CA ASN A 145 -7.16 -15.95 -8.76
C ASN A 145 -6.75 -14.69 -9.52
N ILE A 146 -7.48 -13.58 -9.33
CA ILE A 146 -7.14 -12.26 -9.87
C ILE A 146 -5.76 -11.83 -9.37
N ILE A 147 -5.52 -11.87 -8.05
CA ILE A 147 -4.21 -11.51 -7.47
C ILE A 147 -3.10 -12.42 -7.99
N LYS A 148 -3.33 -13.74 -8.12
CA LYS A 148 -2.34 -14.66 -8.72
C LYS A 148 -2.03 -14.32 -10.17
N ALA A 149 -3.03 -13.95 -10.95
CA ALA A 149 -2.85 -13.53 -12.35
C ALA A 149 -2.04 -12.23 -12.44
N GLU A 150 -2.36 -11.24 -11.60
CA GLU A 150 -1.62 -9.97 -11.51
C GLU A 150 -0.14 -10.20 -11.15
N ILE A 151 0.15 -11.06 -10.16
CA ILE A 151 1.54 -11.41 -9.80
C ILE A 151 2.27 -12.03 -11.01
N LYS A 152 1.60 -12.96 -11.71
CA LYS A 152 2.19 -13.64 -12.87
C LYS A 152 2.45 -12.68 -14.02
N GLU A 153 1.56 -11.73 -14.28
CA GLU A 153 1.73 -10.70 -15.30
C GLU A 153 3.00 -9.88 -15.02
N ARG A 154 3.14 -9.38 -13.79
CA ARG A 154 4.28 -8.56 -13.36
C ARG A 154 5.64 -9.28 -13.40
N GLN A 155 5.65 -10.61 -13.29
CA GLN A 155 6.87 -11.41 -13.44
C GLN A 155 7.37 -11.51 -14.89
N HIS A 156 6.51 -11.24 -15.88
CA HIS A 156 6.87 -11.29 -17.30
C HIS A 156 7.14 -9.91 -17.92
N ASP A 157 6.99 -8.83 -17.15
CA ASP A 157 7.26 -7.44 -17.60
C ASP A 157 8.77 -7.08 -17.62
N HIS A 158 9.64 -8.06 -17.88
CA HIS A 158 11.10 -7.91 -17.90
C HIS A 158 11.69 -8.08 -19.29
#